data_AF-A0A836VES0-F1
#
_entry.id   AF-A0A836VES0-F1
#
_cell.length_a   1.000
_cell.length_b   1.000
_cell.length_c   1.000
_cell.angle_alpha   90.00
_cell.angle_beta   90.00
_cell.angle_gamma   90.00
#
_symmetry.space_group_name_H-M   'P 1'
#
loop_
_entity.id
_entity.type
_entity.pdbx_description
1 polymer ?
#
loop_
_entity_poly.entity_id
_entity_poly.type
_entity_poly.pdbx_seq_one_letter_code
_entity_poly.pdbx_strand_id
1 'polypeptide(L)'
;MIVVFLHQLHDNLRSLRFQTSLIVLLLFFVGNGIVYTYKMGRALKETVQAEQSDESRYEGVETLRQAVDSHFKIRAPLTGTEFIVEAGSDWFPYGMIVSVASGRTTDLSSARTSNYWMREFEVLDWTVIVRYLLSFLCIVLSYNAISGELEGGTLRLALANSLSRAQFLIGKFLAHLVILVVALVLGSLVSLAILALNQVLELNWFVARCYLFFLGGAVVYIALFLLLGIGVSTVARNSATS
;
A
#
# COMPACT_ATOMS: atom_id res chain seq x y z
N MET A 1 15.82 -27.05 11.95
CA MET A 1 14.92 -25.92 11.65
C MET A 1 15.66 -24.74 11.01
N ILE A 2 16.67 -24.15 11.67
CA ILE A 2 17.43 -22.98 11.16
C ILE A 2 18.15 -23.25 9.83
N VAL A 3 18.79 -24.42 9.69
CA VAL A 3 19.52 -24.78 8.46
C VAL A 3 18.58 -24.90 7.25
N VAL A 4 17.40 -25.51 7.43
CA VAL A 4 16.37 -25.60 6.39
C VAL A 4 15.86 -24.21 6.00
N PHE A 5 15.65 -23.34 6.99
CA PHE A 5 15.23 -21.95 6.74
C PHE A 5 16.26 -21.18 5.91
N LEU A 6 17.55 -21.22 6.27
CA LEU A 6 18.61 -20.52 5.54
C LEU A 6 18.79 -21.05 4.11
N HIS A 7 18.72 -22.37 3.94
CA HIS A 7 18.81 -23.00 2.62
C HIS A 7 17.63 -22.58 1.73
N GLN A 8 16.40 -22.67 2.24
CA GLN A 8 15.21 -22.27 1.50
C GLN A 8 15.23 -20.78 1.15
N LEU A 9 15.73 -19.94 2.05
CA LEU A 9 15.86 -18.50 1.82
C LEU A 9 16.85 -18.21 0.69
N HIS A 10 18.00 -18.88 0.68
CA HIS A 10 18.99 -18.74 -0.39
C HIS A 10 18.44 -19.18 -1.75
N ASP A 11 17.78 -20.33 -1.81
CA ASP A 11 17.23 -20.87 -3.06
C ASP A 11 16.10 -20.01 -3.60
N ASN A 12 15.22 -19.51 -2.73
CA ASN A 12 14.15 -18.59 -3.14
C ASN A 12 14.71 -17.24 -3.63
N LEU A 13 15.74 -16.68 -3.00
CA LEU A 13 16.37 -15.43 -3.46
C LEU A 13 17.05 -15.56 -4.84
N ARG A 14 17.54 -16.75 -5.17
CA ARG A 14 18.12 -17.05 -6.49
C ARG A 14 17.09 -17.39 -7.57
N SER A 15 15.84 -17.63 -7.18
CA SER A 15 14.78 -17.94 -8.14
C SER A 15 14.45 -16.73 -9.00
N LEU A 16 14.51 -16.88 -10.32
CA LEU A 16 14.12 -15.83 -11.28
C LEU A 16 12.68 -15.36 -11.05
N ARG A 17 11.77 -16.29 -10.70
CA ARG A 17 10.36 -15.95 -10.42
C ARG A 17 10.24 -15.02 -9.22
N PHE A 18 11.06 -15.24 -8.20
CA PHE A 18 11.07 -14.38 -7.03
C PHE A 18 11.67 -13.01 -7.34
N GLN A 19 12.79 -12.98 -8.06
CA GLN A 19 13.44 -11.73 -8.46
C GLN A 19 12.53 -10.86 -9.34
N THR A 20 11.84 -11.45 -10.31
CA THR A 20 10.89 -10.70 -11.14
C THR A 20 9.72 -10.16 -10.32
N SER A 21 9.15 -10.97 -9.43
CA SER A 21 8.10 -10.50 -8.53
C SER A 21 8.55 -9.40 -7.57
N LEU A 22 9.78 -9.49 -7.05
CA LEU A 22 10.37 -8.46 -6.20
C LEU A 22 10.55 -7.15 -6.98
N ILE A 23 11.07 -7.22 -8.20
CA ILE A 23 11.23 -6.05 -9.07
C ILE A 23 9.88 -5.40 -9.37
N VAL A 24 8.87 -6.21 -9.71
CA VAL A 24 7.50 -5.72 -9.95
C VAL A 24 6.97 -5.02 -8.69
N LEU A 25 7.07 -5.66 -7.51
CA LEU A 25 6.60 -5.06 -6.26
C LEU A 25 7.30 -3.72 -5.98
N LEU A 26 8.62 -3.66 -6.13
CA LEU A 26 9.39 -2.42 -5.95
C LEU A 26 8.96 -1.34 -6.94
N LEU A 27 8.71 -1.69 -8.20
CA LEU A 27 8.23 -0.75 -9.22
C LEU A 27 6.88 -0.14 -8.82
N PHE A 28 5.95 -0.94 -8.29
CA PHE A 28 4.67 -0.43 -7.79
C PHE A 28 4.83 0.52 -6.60
N PHE A 29 5.74 0.24 -5.66
CA PHE A 29 6.05 1.15 -4.56
C PHE A 29 6.72 2.45 -5.03
N VAL A 30 7.62 2.37 -6.01
CA VAL A 30 8.20 3.57 -6.63
C VAL A 30 7.11 4.39 -7.33
N GLY A 31 6.22 3.73 -8.08
CA GLY A 31 5.07 4.34 -8.73
C GLY A 31 4.16 5.06 -7.73
N ASN A 32 3.82 4.42 -6.61
CA ASN A 32 3.09 5.03 -5.50
C ASN A 32 3.82 6.29 -5.01
N GLY A 33 5.11 6.17 -4.70
CA GLY A 33 5.91 7.28 -4.19
C GLY A 33 5.90 8.51 -5.11
N ILE A 34 6.06 8.28 -6.41
CA ILE A 34 6.02 9.35 -7.43
C ILE A 34 4.62 9.96 -7.53
N VAL A 35 3.57 9.14 -7.64
CA VAL A 35 2.19 9.61 -7.79
C VAL A 35 1.78 10.46 -6.59
N TYR A 36 2.07 10.01 -5.37
CA TYR A 36 1.73 10.75 -4.16
C TYR A 36 2.57 12.00 -3.96
N THR A 37 3.83 12.01 -4.39
CA THR A 37 4.65 13.24 -4.42
C THR A 37 3.97 14.32 -5.26
N TYR A 38 3.49 13.99 -6.47
CA TYR A 38 2.78 14.93 -7.32
C TYR A 38 1.41 15.31 -6.74
N LYS A 39 0.63 14.33 -6.26
CA LYS A 39 -0.72 14.57 -5.71
C LYS A 39 -0.67 15.49 -4.50
N MET A 40 0.13 15.14 -3.49
CA MET A 40 0.24 15.89 -2.24
C MET A 40 0.95 17.24 -2.47
N GLY A 41 1.98 17.29 -3.33
CA GLY A 41 2.65 18.54 -3.68
C GLY A 41 1.73 19.54 -4.39
N ARG A 42 0.83 19.06 -5.26
CA ARG A 42 -0.21 19.89 -5.87
C ARG A 42 -1.24 20.35 -4.85
N ALA A 43 -1.72 19.44 -4.01
CA ALA A 43 -2.73 19.76 -3.01
C ALA A 43 -2.23 20.80 -1.99
N LEU A 44 -0.98 20.70 -1.53
CA LEU A 44 -0.37 21.70 -0.65
C LEU A 44 -0.31 23.08 -1.30
N LYS A 45 0.16 23.18 -2.55
CA LYS A 45 0.20 24.45 -3.28
C LYS A 45 -1.18 25.06 -3.46
N GLU A 46 -2.16 24.24 -3.81
CA GLU A 46 -3.54 24.70 -3.98
C GLU A 46 -4.14 25.20 -2.66
N THR A 47 -3.84 24.58 -1.52
CA THR A 47 -4.31 25.03 -0.19
C THR A 47 -3.67 26.36 0.20
N VAL A 48 -2.34 26.49 0.08
CA VAL A 48 -1.62 27.74 0.35
C VAL A 48 -2.14 28.88 -0.53
N GLN A 49 -2.37 28.61 -1.81
CA GLN A 49 -2.90 29.62 -2.73
C GLN A 49 -4.34 30.02 -2.38
N ALA A 50 -5.17 29.08 -1.92
CA ALA A 50 -6.53 29.38 -1.47
C ALA A 50 -6.52 30.25 -0.22
N GLU A 51 -5.69 29.94 0.77
CA GLU A 51 -5.53 30.75 1.99
C GLU A 51 -5.06 32.17 1.67
N GLN A 52 -4.04 32.33 0.83
CA GLN A 52 -3.55 33.65 0.41
C GLN A 52 -4.61 34.46 -0.36
N SER A 53 -5.42 33.77 -1.18
CA SER A 53 -6.51 34.41 -1.93
C SER A 53 -7.63 34.87 -1.01
N ASP A 54 -7.95 34.07 0.01
CA ASP A 54 -8.94 34.40 1.02
C ASP A 54 -8.45 35.57 1.90
N GLU A 55 -7.19 35.56 2.34
CA GLU A 55 -6.57 36.64 3.13
C GLU A 55 -6.55 37.98 2.39
N SER A 56 -6.06 37.98 1.14
CA SER A 56 -6.05 39.19 0.28
C SER A 56 -7.46 39.76 0.07
N ARG A 57 -8.46 38.88 0.06
CA ARG A 57 -9.86 39.23 -0.11
C ARG A 57 -10.49 39.74 1.19
N TYR A 58 -10.08 39.24 2.35
CA TYR A 58 -10.44 39.81 3.64
C TYR A 58 -9.88 41.24 3.80
N GLU A 59 -8.61 41.46 3.44
CA GLU A 59 -7.97 42.79 3.56
C GLU A 59 -8.57 43.83 2.60
N GLY A 60 -9.00 43.42 1.41
CA GLY A 60 -9.60 44.31 0.41
C GLY A 60 -11.08 44.66 0.62
N VAL A 61 -11.68 44.26 1.73
CA VAL A 61 -13.10 44.53 2.04
C VAL A 61 -13.23 45.83 2.82
N GLU A 62 -13.69 46.89 2.15
CA GLU A 62 -13.94 48.18 2.78
C GLU A 62 -15.40 48.35 3.24
N THR A 63 -16.34 47.61 2.65
CA THR A 63 -17.78 47.75 2.93
C THR A 63 -18.43 46.45 3.40
N LEU A 64 -19.43 46.57 4.28
CA LEU A 64 -20.21 45.42 4.77
C LEU A 64 -20.88 44.66 3.62
N ARG A 65 -21.36 45.36 2.59
CA ARG A 65 -21.98 44.73 1.41
C ARG A 65 -20.99 43.84 0.66
N GLN A 66 -19.75 44.29 0.48
CA GLN A 66 -18.69 43.52 -0.16
C GLN A 66 -18.25 42.33 0.70
N ALA A 67 -18.26 42.48 2.03
CA ALA A 67 -18.03 41.38 2.96
C ALA A 67 -19.11 40.28 2.81
N VAL A 68 -20.37 40.69 2.70
CA VAL A 68 -21.53 39.78 2.63
C VAL A 68 -21.60 39.05 1.28
N ASP A 69 -21.29 39.71 0.16
CA ASP A 69 -21.23 39.07 -1.17
C ASP A 69 -20.00 38.17 -1.37
N SER A 70 -19.07 38.17 -0.41
CA SER A 70 -17.90 37.31 -0.47
C SER A 70 -18.25 35.83 -0.23
N HIS A 71 -17.44 34.99 -0.84
CA HIS A 71 -17.45 33.54 -0.74
C HIS A 71 -16.06 33.07 -0.28
N PHE A 72 -16.01 32.13 0.65
CA PHE A 72 -14.76 31.58 1.18
C PHE A 72 -14.64 30.11 0.87
N LYS A 73 -13.43 29.66 0.56
CA LYS A 73 -13.18 28.27 0.19
C LYS A 73 -12.54 27.55 1.37
N ILE A 74 -13.36 26.81 2.12
CA ILE A 74 -12.89 26.00 3.23
C ILE A 74 -12.43 24.66 2.68
N ARG A 75 -11.18 24.26 2.95
CA ARG A 75 -10.64 22.95 2.57
C ARG A 75 -10.28 22.11 3.79
N ALA A 76 -10.51 20.82 3.69
CA ALA A 76 -10.00 19.86 4.66
C ALA A 76 -8.47 19.73 4.48
N PRO A 77 -7.69 19.78 5.57
CA PRO A 77 -6.26 19.56 5.49
C PRO A 77 -5.95 18.11 5.07
N LEU A 78 -4.86 17.92 4.34
CA LEU A 78 -4.37 16.58 3.98
C LEU A 78 -3.92 15.86 5.26
N THR A 79 -4.37 14.62 5.46
CA THR A 79 -3.98 13.80 6.61
C THR A 79 -2.49 13.41 6.57
N GLY A 80 -1.86 13.50 5.40
CA GLY A 80 -0.44 13.18 5.19
C GLY A 80 -0.14 11.68 5.09
N THR A 81 -1.10 10.79 5.37
CA THR A 81 -0.94 9.33 5.33
C THR A 81 -1.68 8.65 4.17
N GLU A 82 -2.20 9.43 3.22
CA GLU A 82 -3.01 8.94 2.10
C GLU A 82 -2.26 7.94 1.21
N PHE A 83 -0.93 7.99 1.19
CA PHE A 83 -0.09 7.06 0.43
C PHE A 83 -0.09 5.64 1.00
N ILE A 84 -0.33 5.50 2.31
CA ILE A 84 -0.46 4.23 3.02
C ILE A 84 -1.87 3.68 2.81
N VAL A 85 -2.86 4.52 3.14
CA VAL A 85 -4.29 4.22 3.08
C VAL A 85 -5.03 5.49 2.69
N GLU A 86 -5.70 5.50 1.55
CA GLU A 86 -6.55 6.63 1.15
C GLU A 86 -7.80 6.75 2.03
N ALA A 87 -8.32 5.62 2.54
CA ALA A 87 -9.52 5.53 3.39
C ALA A 87 -10.77 6.20 2.78
N GLY A 88 -10.80 6.37 1.45
CA GLY A 88 -11.87 7.05 0.75
C GLY A 88 -11.82 8.57 0.84
N SER A 89 -10.69 9.19 1.24
CA SER A 89 -10.57 10.65 1.34
C SER A 89 -10.94 11.37 0.04
N ASP A 90 -10.61 10.80 -1.13
CA ASP A 90 -10.96 11.43 -2.42
C ASP A 90 -12.45 11.32 -2.77
N TRP A 91 -13.18 10.39 -2.13
CA TRP A 91 -14.62 10.23 -2.28
C TRP A 91 -15.41 11.26 -1.50
N PHE A 92 -14.84 11.76 -0.41
CA PHE A 92 -15.45 12.81 0.37
C PHE A 92 -15.12 14.18 -0.22
N PRO A 93 -16.01 15.16 -0.03
CA PRO A 93 -15.69 16.54 -0.34
C PRO A 93 -14.48 17.01 0.48
N TYR A 94 -13.43 17.44 -0.21
CA TYR A 94 -12.23 17.99 0.43
C TYR A 94 -12.27 19.52 0.47
N GLY A 95 -13.24 20.16 -0.19
CA GLY A 95 -13.42 21.59 -0.12
C GLY A 95 -14.85 22.02 -0.36
N MET A 96 -15.27 23.07 0.33
CA MET A 96 -16.59 23.66 0.22
C MET A 96 -16.48 25.17 0.06
N ILE A 97 -17.33 25.74 -0.79
CA ILE A 97 -17.45 27.19 -0.93
C ILE A 97 -18.65 27.64 -0.09
N VAL A 98 -18.40 28.52 0.87
CA VAL A 98 -19.43 29.07 1.76
C VAL A 98 -19.69 30.52 1.37
N SER A 99 -20.96 30.83 1.10
CA SER A 99 -21.42 32.21 0.91
C SER A 99 -21.66 32.85 2.27
N VAL A 100 -21.07 34.01 2.52
CA VAL A 100 -21.25 34.76 3.78
C VAL A 100 -22.69 35.26 3.91
N ALA A 101 -23.30 35.72 2.81
CA ALA A 101 -24.66 36.26 2.81
C ALA A 101 -25.73 35.27 3.26
N SER A 102 -25.62 34.02 2.81
CA SER A 102 -26.65 33.01 3.08
C SER A 102 -26.26 32.02 4.18
N GLY A 103 -24.97 31.95 4.53
CA GLY A 103 -24.42 30.88 5.37
C GLY A 103 -24.54 29.50 4.74
N ARG A 104 -24.92 29.41 3.46
CA ARG A 104 -25.12 28.15 2.74
C ARG A 104 -23.88 27.82 1.91
N THR A 105 -23.65 26.52 1.77
CA THR A 105 -22.65 26.00 0.85
C THR A 105 -23.16 26.09 -0.58
N THR A 106 -22.43 26.78 -1.44
CA THR A 106 -22.81 26.98 -2.85
C THR A 106 -22.19 25.93 -3.76
N ASP A 107 -21.06 25.35 -3.37
CA ASP A 107 -20.36 24.33 -4.14
C ASP A 107 -19.58 23.37 -3.24
N LEU A 108 -19.55 22.10 -3.64
CA LEU A 108 -18.93 20.99 -2.92
C LEU A 108 -17.92 20.31 -3.84
N SER A 109 -16.64 20.62 -3.63
CA SER A 109 -15.54 20.09 -4.44
C SER A 109 -15.00 18.78 -3.85
N SER A 110 -14.96 17.72 -4.67
CA SER A 110 -14.26 16.46 -4.38
C SER A 110 -13.09 16.28 -5.35
N ALA A 111 -12.04 15.55 -4.95
CA ALA A 111 -10.85 15.36 -5.77
C ALA A 111 -11.17 14.61 -7.08
N ARG A 112 -12.25 13.82 -7.08
CA ARG A 112 -12.72 13.03 -8.23
C ARG A 112 -13.72 13.77 -9.13
N THR A 113 -14.09 15.02 -8.86
CA THR A 113 -15.10 15.74 -9.68
C THR A 113 -14.56 16.26 -11.01
N SER A 114 -13.23 16.30 -11.20
CA SER A 114 -12.64 16.85 -12.42
C SER A 114 -12.70 15.91 -13.63
N ASN A 115 -12.73 14.58 -13.41
CA ASN A 115 -12.79 13.59 -14.48
C ASN A 115 -13.69 12.41 -14.11
N TYR A 116 -14.87 12.36 -14.74
CA TYR A 116 -15.88 11.33 -14.50
C TYR A 116 -15.38 9.90 -14.73
N TRP A 117 -14.44 9.69 -15.66
CA TRP A 117 -13.92 8.36 -16.02
C TRP A 117 -12.87 7.83 -15.06
N MET A 118 -12.27 8.72 -14.27
CA MET A 118 -11.30 8.33 -13.23
C MET A 118 -11.99 7.95 -11.91
N ARG A 119 -13.32 8.10 -11.84
CA ARG A 119 -14.07 7.90 -10.59
C ARG A 119 -14.24 6.42 -10.24
N GLU A 120 -14.19 5.54 -11.22
CA GLU A 120 -14.28 4.10 -11.07
C GLU A 120 -12.95 3.45 -10.66
N PHE A 121 -11.83 4.12 -10.87
CA PHE A 121 -10.50 3.59 -10.57
C PHE A 121 -10.09 3.92 -9.13
N GLU A 122 -9.63 2.92 -8.39
CA GLU A 122 -9.06 3.11 -7.05
C GLU A 122 -7.66 3.74 -7.16
N VAL A 123 -7.31 4.67 -6.26
CA VAL A 123 -5.98 5.25 -6.27
C VAL A 123 -4.98 4.21 -5.77
N LEU A 124 -3.80 4.21 -6.39
CA LEU A 124 -2.75 3.25 -6.07
C LEU A 124 -2.09 3.60 -4.74
N ASP A 125 -2.69 3.20 -3.62
CA ASP A 125 -2.12 3.26 -2.28
C ASP A 125 -1.39 1.96 -1.89
N TRP A 126 -0.69 1.94 -0.76
CA TRP A 126 -0.01 0.73 -0.31
C TRP A 126 -0.96 -0.42 0.03
N THR A 127 -2.19 -0.11 0.42
CA THR A 127 -3.19 -1.12 0.74
C THR A 127 -3.64 -1.87 -0.51
N VAL A 128 -3.84 -1.16 -1.62
CA VAL A 128 -4.10 -1.72 -2.95
C VAL A 128 -2.93 -2.59 -3.41
N ILE A 129 -1.69 -2.13 -3.24
CA ILE A 129 -0.48 -2.92 -3.53
C ILE A 129 -0.50 -4.23 -2.73
N VAL A 130 -0.74 -4.17 -1.41
CA VAL A 130 -0.77 -5.36 -0.55
C VAL A 130 -1.90 -6.30 -0.95
N ARG A 131 -3.10 -5.75 -1.17
CA ARG A 131 -4.32 -6.51 -1.46
C ARG A 131 -4.25 -7.27 -2.78
N TYR A 132 -3.67 -6.68 -3.83
CA TYR A 132 -3.63 -7.32 -5.15
C TYR A 132 -2.29 -7.99 -5.45
N LEU A 133 -1.17 -7.29 -5.28
CA LEU A 133 0.14 -7.82 -5.69
C LEU A 133 0.67 -8.84 -4.68
N LEU A 134 0.53 -8.55 -3.40
CA LEU A 134 1.06 -9.43 -2.36
C LEU A 134 0.23 -10.71 -2.23
N SER A 135 -1.09 -10.62 -2.36
CA SER A 135 -1.96 -11.82 -2.40
C SER A 135 -1.61 -12.72 -3.60
N PHE A 136 -1.45 -12.13 -4.79
CA PHE A 136 -1.01 -12.84 -5.98
C PHE A 136 0.36 -13.49 -5.76
N LEU A 137 1.31 -12.75 -5.20
CA LEU A 137 2.65 -13.26 -4.94
C LEU A 137 2.65 -14.40 -3.90
N CYS A 138 1.83 -14.30 -2.85
CA CYS A 138 1.65 -15.38 -1.89
C CYS A 138 1.15 -16.66 -2.57
N ILE A 139 0.17 -16.55 -3.47
CA ILE A 139 -0.38 -17.70 -4.20
C ILE A 139 0.69 -18.32 -5.12
N VAL A 140 1.40 -17.50 -5.91
CA VAL A 140 2.43 -17.96 -6.85
C VAL A 140 3.59 -18.66 -6.13
N LEU A 141 4.07 -18.08 -5.03
CA LEU A 141 5.14 -18.67 -4.23
C LEU A 141 4.67 -19.94 -3.51
N SER A 142 3.43 -19.95 -3.04
CA SER A 142 2.87 -21.09 -2.34
C SER A 142 2.49 -22.26 -3.26
N TYR A 143 2.17 -22.02 -4.53
CA TYR A 143 1.76 -23.06 -5.47
C TYR A 143 2.85 -24.13 -5.67
N ASN A 144 4.11 -23.70 -5.79
CA ASN A 144 5.26 -24.61 -5.96
C ASN A 144 5.84 -25.08 -4.62
N ALA A 145 5.24 -24.71 -3.48
CA ALA A 145 5.78 -25.03 -2.17
C ALA A 145 5.76 -26.53 -1.87
N ILE A 146 4.91 -27.34 -2.51
CA ILE A 146 4.85 -28.77 -2.24
C ILE A 146 5.10 -29.60 -3.50
N SER A 147 4.50 -29.23 -4.63
CA SER A 147 4.60 -29.99 -5.89
C SER A 147 6.02 -29.97 -6.49
N GLY A 148 6.71 -28.82 -6.46
CA GLY A 148 8.06 -28.72 -7.03
C GLY A 148 9.13 -29.53 -6.29
N GLU A 149 8.98 -29.69 -4.97
CA GLU A 149 9.93 -30.49 -4.18
C GLU A 149 9.59 -31.99 -4.12
N LEU A 150 8.34 -32.35 -4.44
CA LEU A 150 7.95 -33.72 -4.71
C LEU A 150 8.61 -34.24 -5.99
N GLU A 151 8.58 -33.44 -7.06
CA GLU A 151 9.20 -33.76 -8.36
C GLU A 151 10.74 -33.76 -8.28
N GLY A 152 11.32 -32.82 -7.53
CA GLY A 152 12.78 -32.74 -7.33
C GLY A 152 13.37 -33.80 -6.40
N GLY A 153 12.56 -34.63 -5.74
CA GLY A 153 13.03 -35.67 -4.81
C GLY A 153 13.62 -35.15 -3.49
N THR A 154 13.77 -33.83 -3.32
CA THR A 154 14.30 -33.17 -2.12
C THR A 154 13.44 -33.48 -0.89
N LEU A 155 12.12 -33.57 -1.06
CA LEU A 155 11.21 -33.94 0.03
C LEU A 155 11.46 -35.39 0.51
N ARG A 156 11.76 -36.31 -0.40
CA ARG A 156 12.11 -37.71 -0.08
C ARG A 156 13.45 -37.79 0.65
N LEU A 157 14.44 -37.01 0.21
CA LEU A 157 15.76 -36.96 0.84
C LEU A 157 15.71 -36.30 2.24
N ALA A 158 14.93 -35.22 2.39
CA ALA A 158 14.74 -34.53 3.67
C ALA A 158 14.00 -35.38 4.71
N LEU A 159 13.04 -36.21 4.27
CA LEU A 159 12.31 -37.16 5.12
C LEU A 159 13.06 -38.46 5.38
N ALA A 160 14.03 -38.81 4.53
CA ALA A 160 14.97 -39.90 4.81
C ALA A 160 15.97 -39.50 5.91
N ASN A 161 16.22 -38.19 6.06
CA ASN A 161 16.85 -37.63 7.24
C ASN A 161 15.81 -37.46 8.36
N SER A 162 16.22 -37.48 9.63
CA SER A 162 15.33 -37.50 10.81
C SER A 162 14.58 -36.18 11.08
N LEU A 163 14.05 -35.53 10.04
CA LEU A 163 13.28 -34.30 10.13
C LEU A 163 11.79 -34.60 10.13
N SER A 164 11.06 -34.04 11.09
CA SER A 164 9.61 -34.18 11.14
C SER A 164 8.93 -33.35 10.05
N ARG A 165 7.85 -33.88 9.47
CA ARG A 165 7.07 -33.22 8.40
C ARG A 165 6.59 -31.82 8.80
N ALA A 166 6.23 -31.65 10.08
CA ALA A 166 5.78 -30.37 10.64
C ALA A 166 6.90 -29.32 10.68
N GLN A 167 8.11 -29.70 11.10
CA GLN A 167 9.26 -28.79 11.14
C GLN A 167 9.67 -28.31 9.74
N PHE A 168 9.54 -29.18 8.74
CA PHE A 168 9.80 -28.84 7.35
C PHE A 168 8.79 -27.80 6.83
N LEU A 169 7.49 -28.04 7.03
CA LEU A 169 6.42 -27.11 6.61
C LEU A 169 6.52 -25.75 7.32
N ILE A 170 6.77 -25.73 8.63
CA ILE A 170 6.91 -24.49 9.40
C ILE A 170 8.13 -23.69 8.92
N GLY A 171 9.28 -24.36 8.72
CA GLY A 171 10.48 -23.71 8.19
C GLY A 171 10.25 -23.07 6.83
N LYS A 172 9.49 -23.75 5.96
CA LYS A 172 9.12 -23.26 4.65
C LYS A 172 8.17 -22.06 4.70
N PHE A 173 7.14 -22.13 5.54
CA PHE A 173 6.24 -21.00 5.78
C PHE A 173 7.01 -19.77 6.28
N LEU A 174 7.88 -19.95 7.27
CA LEU A 174 8.70 -18.85 7.82
C LEU A 174 9.61 -18.23 6.76
N ALA A 175 10.23 -19.05 5.90
CA ALA A 175 11.07 -18.55 4.82
C ALA A 175 10.30 -17.65 3.85
N HIS A 176 9.13 -18.09 3.37
CA HIS A 176 8.30 -17.28 2.47
C HIS A 176 7.77 -16.01 3.16
N LEU A 177 7.35 -16.12 4.42
CA LEU A 177 6.87 -14.98 5.20
C LEU A 177 7.98 -13.93 5.36
N VAL A 178 9.18 -14.33 5.82
CA VAL A 178 10.30 -13.39 6.01
C VAL A 178 10.67 -12.71 4.71
N ILE A 179 10.76 -13.48 3.61
CA ILE A 179 11.10 -12.93 2.30
C ILE A 179 10.10 -11.87 1.84
N LEU A 180 8.80 -12.15 1.97
CA LEU A 180 7.74 -11.23 1.56
C LEU A 180 7.68 -9.99 2.46
N VAL A 181 7.87 -10.16 3.76
CA VAL A 181 7.93 -9.05 4.70
C VAL A 181 9.14 -8.16 4.42
N VAL A 182 10.31 -8.73 4.15
CA VAL A 182 11.49 -7.96 3.76
C VAL A 182 11.25 -7.20 2.45
N ALA A 183 10.64 -7.84 1.46
CA ALA A 183 10.28 -7.20 0.20
C ALA A 183 9.31 -6.02 0.40
N LEU A 184 8.29 -6.21 1.25
CA LEU A 184 7.34 -5.16 1.62
C LEU A 184 8.02 -4.00 2.36
N VAL A 185 8.91 -4.29 3.32
CA VAL A 185 9.66 -3.28 4.06
C VAL A 185 10.55 -2.48 3.11
N LEU A 186 11.30 -3.14 2.23
CA LEU A 186 12.15 -2.45 1.26
C LEU A 186 11.33 -1.58 0.31
N GLY A 187 10.22 -2.08 -0.24
CA GLY A 187 9.35 -1.29 -1.12
C GLY A 187 8.73 -0.09 -0.42
N SER A 188 8.16 -0.29 0.77
CA SER A 188 7.57 0.81 1.55
C SER A 188 8.61 1.86 1.98
N LEU A 189 9.83 1.46 2.32
CA LEU A 189 10.93 2.38 2.62
C LEU A 189 11.36 3.19 1.40
N VAL A 190 11.43 2.59 0.21
CA VAL A 190 11.71 3.31 -1.04
C VAL A 190 10.63 4.35 -1.31
N SER A 191 9.35 3.98 -1.17
CA SER A 191 8.23 4.90 -1.31
C SER A 191 8.31 6.06 -0.30
N LEU A 192 8.58 5.77 0.97
CA LEU A 192 8.78 6.79 2.02
C LEU A 192 9.95 7.71 1.73
N ALA A 193 11.07 7.16 1.26
CA ALA A 193 12.25 7.94 0.92
C ALA A 193 11.95 8.92 -0.22
N ILE A 194 11.21 8.50 -1.25
CA ILE A 194 10.78 9.39 -2.33
C ILE A 194 9.93 10.55 -1.78
N LEU A 195 8.96 10.27 -0.92
CA LEU A 195 8.09 11.31 -0.34
C LEU A 195 8.87 12.29 0.56
N ALA A 196 9.77 11.76 1.40
CA ALA A 196 10.57 12.57 2.31
C ALA A 196 11.59 13.44 1.57
N LEU A 197 12.25 12.92 0.53
CA LEU A 197 13.22 13.67 -0.27
C LEU A 197 12.60 14.84 -1.02
N ASN A 198 11.34 14.72 -1.43
CA ASN A 198 10.61 15.80 -2.10
C ASN A 198 9.98 16.81 -1.11
N GLN A 199 10.23 16.68 0.20
CA GLN A 199 9.69 17.55 1.25
C GLN A 199 8.15 17.65 1.26
N VAL A 200 7.48 16.64 0.71
CA VAL A 200 6.01 16.57 0.66
C VAL A 200 5.46 15.94 1.95
N LEU A 201 6.30 15.20 2.66
CA LEU A 201 5.95 14.50 3.89
C LEU A 201 6.93 14.87 5.00
N GLU A 202 6.40 15.34 6.13
CA GLU A 202 7.17 15.45 7.37
C GLU A 202 7.16 14.11 8.11
N LEU A 203 8.36 13.59 8.41
CA LEU A 203 8.53 12.34 9.15
C LEU A 203 8.23 12.57 10.64
N ASN A 204 6.95 12.54 10.97
CA ASN A 204 6.45 12.71 12.34
C ASN A 204 6.18 11.36 13.01
N TRP A 205 6.13 11.35 14.35
CA TRP A 205 5.80 10.16 15.14
C TRP A 205 4.44 9.54 14.74
N PHE A 206 3.50 10.38 14.31
CA PHE A 206 2.21 9.94 13.78
C PHE A 206 2.37 9.03 12.54
N VAL A 207 3.19 9.44 11.57
CA VAL A 207 3.47 8.66 10.34
C VAL A 207 4.14 7.34 10.69
N ALA A 208 5.10 7.35 11.62
CA ALA A 208 5.77 6.13 12.09
C ALA A 208 4.77 5.15 12.74
N ARG A 209 3.82 5.63 13.55
CA ARG A 209 2.77 4.79 14.12
C ARG A 209 1.85 4.20 13.05
N CYS A 210 1.43 5.00 12.06
CA CYS A 210 0.61 4.53 10.95
C CYS A 210 1.36 3.47 10.12
N TYR A 211 2.66 3.68 9.88
CA TYR A 211 3.52 2.71 9.19
C TYR A 211 3.58 1.37 9.94
N LEU A 212 3.84 1.40 11.25
CA LEU A 212 3.90 0.19 12.07
C LEU A 212 2.56 -0.55 12.11
N PHE A 213 1.44 0.17 12.20
CA PHE A 213 0.11 -0.42 12.16
C PHE A 213 -0.17 -1.10 10.82
N PHE A 214 0.15 -0.41 9.71
CA PHE A 214 0.05 -0.97 8.36
C PHE A 214 0.91 -2.23 8.21
N LEU A 215 2.17 -2.18 8.66
CA LEU A 215 3.10 -3.30 8.57
C LEU A 215 2.59 -4.51 9.37
N GLY A 216 2.07 -4.29 10.58
CA GLY A 216 1.44 -5.35 11.38
C GLY A 216 0.26 -5.99 10.66
N GLY A 217 -0.65 -5.19 10.10
CA GLY A 217 -1.79 -5.68 9.32
C GLY A 217 -1.36 -6.44 8.06
N ALA A 218 -0.36 -5.94 7.34
CA ALA A 218 0.17 -6.58 6.14
C ALA A 218 0.85 -7.92 6.45
N VAL A 219 1.61 -8.03 7.54
CA VAL A 219 2.21 -9.30 7.99
C VAL A 219 1.13 -10.35 8.26
N VAL A 220 0.06 -9.97 8.96
CA VAL A 220 -1.08 -10.88 9.22
C VAL A 220 -1.74 -11.30 7.91
N TYR A 221 -1.95 -10.36 6.99
CA TYR A 221 -2.51 -10.63 5.67
C TYR A 221 -1.66 -11.63 4.86
N ILE A 222 -0.34 -11.40 4.78
CA ILE A 222 0.62 -12.30 4.12
C ILE A 222 0.56 -13.69 4.75
N ALA A 223 0.59 -13.76 6.09
CA ALA A 223 0.55 -15.03 6.81
C ALA A 223 -0.72 -15.84 6.47
N LEU A 224 -1.89 -15.18 6.45
CA LEU A 224 -3.15 -15.81 6.09
C LEU A 224 -3.15 -16.33 4.65
N PHE A 225 -2.72 -15.51 3.68
CA PHE A 225 -2.67 -15.92 2.27
C PHE A 225 -1.67 -17.04 2.00
N LEU A 226 -0.52 -17.03 2.68
CA LEU A 226 0.45 -18.13 2.62
C LEU A 226 -0.13 -19.42 3.22
N LEU A 227 -0.82 -19.35 4.36
CA LEU A 227 -1.47 -20.52 4.96
C LEU A 227 -2.54 -21.09 4.02
N LEU A 228 -3.34 -20.23 3.39
CA LEU A 228 -4.34 -20.64 2.40
C LEU A 228 -3.66 -21.30 1.19
N GLY A 229 -2.61 -20.68 0.63
CA GLY A 229 -1.88 -21.24 -0.50
C GLY A 229 -1.28 -22.61 -0.18
N ILE A 230 -0.67 -22.77 1.00
CA ILE A 230 -0.06 -24.04 1.42
C ILE A 230 -1.17 -25.06 1.66
N GLY A 231 -2.28 -24.67 2.29
CA GLY A 231 -3.46 -25.51 2.50
C GLY A 231 -4.02 -26.04 1.19
N VAL A 232 -4.24 -25.18 0.19
CA VAL A 232 -4.70 -25.59 -1.14
C VAL A 232 -3.71 -26.54 -1.80
N SER A 233 -2.40 -26.27 -1.70
CA SER A 233 -1.35 -27.15 -2.24
C SER A 233 -1.33 -28.54 -1.56
N THR A 234 -1.65 -28.63 -0.26
CA THR A 234 -1.78 -29.93 0.43
C THR A 234 -3.01 -30.71 -0.01
N VAL A 235 -4.15 -30.05 -0.25
CA VAL A 235 -5.41 -30.69 -0.68
C VAL A 235 -5.33 -31.13 -2.14
N ALA A 236 -4.65 -30.36 -2.99
CA ALA A 236 -4.41 -30.69 -4.39
C ALA A 236 -3.48 -31.91 -4.60
N ARG A 237 -2.96 -32.52 -3.53
CA ARG A 237 -2.19 -33.80 -3.58
C ARG A 237 -2.99 -35.00 -4.06
N ASN A 238 -4.29 -34.88 -4.33
CA ASN A 238 -4.96 -35.80 -5.23
C ASN A 238 -4.62 -35.43 -6.69
N SER A 239 -3.37 -35.67 -7.09
CA SER A 239 -2.95 -35.80 -8.50
C SER A 239 -3.46 -37.14 -9.10
N ALA A 240 -4.73 -37.44 -8.83
CA ALA A 240 -5.48 -38.56 -9.39
C ALA A 240 -6.91 -38.07 -9.69
N THR A 241 -7.00 -37.00 -10.45
CA THR A 241 -8.12 -36.80 -11.37
C THR A 241 -7.51 -36.63 -12.74
N SER A 242 -7.88 -37.62 -13.56
CA SER A 242 -7.61 -37.82 -14.97
C SER A 242 -7.89 -36.61 -15.86
#